data_AF-M1DQG6-F1
#
_entry.id   AF-M1DQG6-F1
#
_cell.length_a   1.000
_cell.length_b   1.000
_cell.length_c   1.000
_cell.angle_alpha   90.00
_cell.angle_beta   90.00
_cell.angle_gamma   90.00
#
_symmetry.space_group_name_H-M   'P 1'
#
loop_
_entity.id
_entity.type
_entity.pdbx_description
1 polymer ?
#
loop_
_entity_poly.entity_id
_entity_poly.type
_entity_poly.pdbx_seq_one_letter_code
_entity_poly.pdbx_strand_id
1 'polypeptide(L)'
;MDVSKRLVYTPLLKNPVSTSGSYFEGEPSVDYFIGVTSIKINGNVVPINTTLLNITKDGKGGTKISTVDPYTKLETSIYNALTKAFVKSLAKVPRVKPVAPFKVCYNRTSLGSTRVGPGVPPIELVLGNKNATTSWTIWGVNSMVAMNNDVLCLGFVDGGVEFEPTTSIVIGAHQIEDNLLAI
;
A
#
# COMPACT_ATOMS: atom_id res chain seq x y z
N MET A 1 2.27 28.59 12.06
CA MET A 1 3.32 27.68 11.55
C MET A 1 2.87 27.15 10.20
N ASP A 2 3.73 27.20 9.19
CA ASP A 2 3.44 26.65 7.86
C ASP A 2 3.77 25.15 7.85
N VAL A 3 2.74 24.30 7.86
CA VAL A 3 2.87 22.84 7.92
C VAL A 3 3.41 22.25 6.62
N SER A 4 3.23 22.94 5.49
CA SER A 4 3.65 22.48 4.16
C SER A 4 5.16 22.18 4.11
N LYS A 5 5.97 22.98 4.81
CA LYS A 5 7.44 22.84 4.89
C LYS A 5 7.92 21.56 5.57
N ARG A 6 7.02 20.80 6.23
CA ARG A 6 7.32 19.53 6.91
C ARG A 6 6.82 18.32 6.13
N LEU A 7 6.11 18.54 5.03
CA LEU A 7 5.58 17.47 4.21
C LEU A 7 6.64 16.89 3.29
N VAL A 8 6.44 15.62 2.96
CA VAL A 8 7.19 14.92 1.93
C VAL A 8 6.38 14.96 0.64
N TYR A 9 7.01 15.41 -0.45
CA TYR A 9 6.34 15.62 -1.72
C TYR A 9 6.72 14.57 -2.76
N THR A 10 5.73 14.13 -3.52
CA THR A 10 5.87 13.32 -4.73
C THR A 10 5.05 13.95 -5.84
N PRO A 11 5.49 13.88 -7.11
CA PRO A 11 4.65 14.30 -8.23
C PRO A 11 3.33 13.54 -8.25
N LEU A 12 2.23 14.26 -8.49
CA LEU A 12 0.97 13.67 -8.90
C LEU A 12 1.07 13.25 -10.37
N LEU A 13 0.72 12.01 -10.64
CA LEU A 13 0.72 11.42 -11.97
C LEU A 13 -0.70 11.43 -12.54
N LYS A 14 -0.81 11.46 -13.87
CA LYS A 14 -2.08 11.37 -14.59
C LYS A 14 -2.15 10.04 -15.32
N ASN A 15 -3.21 9.27 -15.07
CA ASN A 15 -3.51 8.09 -15.87
C ASN A 15 -4.31 8.51 -17.11
N PRO A 16 -3.84 8.18 -18.34
CA PRO A 16 -4.48 8.60 -19.58
C PRO A 16 -5.83 7.93 -19.84
N VAL A 17 -6.16 6.84 -19.12
CA VAL A 17 -7.43 6.12 -19.24
C VAL A 17 -8.21 6.23 -17.94
N SER A 18 -9.51 6.45 -18.05
CA SER A 18 -10.41 6.62 -16.91
C SER A 18 -10.45 5.36 -16.05
N THR A 19 -10.55 5.59 -14.75
CA THR A 19 -10.65 4.55 -13.74
C THR A 19 -12.05 4.42 -13.13
N SER A 20 -13.02 5.12 -13.70
CA SER A 20 -14.41 5.11 -13.25
C SER A 20 -15.16 3.87 -13.73
N GLY A 21 -16.21 3.46 -13.02
CA GLY A 21 -17.08 2.37 -13.47
C GLY A 21 -17.86 2.64 -14.77
N SER A 22 -17.92 3.91 -15.18
CA SER A 22 -18.47 4.37 -16.46
C SER A 22 -17.71 5.60 -16.93
N TYR A 23 -17.32 5.64 -18.20
CA TYR A 23 -16.57 6.75 -18.80
C TYR A 23 -16.72 6.73 -20.33
N PHE A 24 -16.40 7.86 -20.97
CA PHE A 24 -16.30 7.94 -22.43
C PHE A 24 -14.90 7.56 -22.91
N GLU A 25 -14.80 6.92 -24.08
CA GLU A 25 -13.50 6.57 -24.67
C GLU A 25 -12.60 7.81 -24.81
N GLY A 26 -11.35 7.69 -24.36
CA GLY A 26 -10.38 8.79 -24.34
C GLY A 26 -10.43 9.69 -23.11
N GLU A 27 -11.38 9.49 -22.19
CA GLU A 27 -11.37 10.21 -20.91
C GLU A 27 -10.22 9.74 -20.00
N PRO A 28 -9.44 10.67 -19.41
CA PRO A 28 -8.42 10.32 -18.44
C PRO A 28 -9.04 10.07 -17.06
N SER A 29 -8.28 9.39 -16.20
CA SER A 29 -8.63 9.21 -14.79
C SER A 29 -8.71 10.55 -14.05
N VAL A 30 -9.67 10.63 -13.13
CA VAL A 30 -9.78 11.69 -12.11
C VAL A 30 -9.22 11.29 -10.75
N ASP A 31 -8.79 10.03 -10.58
CA ASP A 31 -8.11 9.56 -9.36
C ASP A 31 -6.71 10.17 -9.20
N TYR A 32 -6.22 10.21 -7.94
CA TYR A 32 -4.88 10.66 -7.60
C TYR A 32 -3.87 9.52 -7.70
N PHE A 33 -2.96 9.61 -8.68
CA PHE A 33 -1.84 8.68 -8.83
C PHE A 33 -0.53 9.26 -8.30
N ILE A 34 0.30 8.41 -7.72
CA ILE A 34 1.65 8.74 -7.24
C ILE A 34 2.69 7.77 -7.80
N GLY A 35 3.93 8.23 -7.95
CA GLY A 35 5.01 7.43 -8.51
C GLY A 35 5.71 6.56 -7.48
N VAL A 36 5.22 5.34 -7.23
CA VAL A 36 5.97 4.33 -6.46
C VAL A 36 6.96 3.62 -7.39
N THR A 37 8.20 3.42 -6.92
CA THR A 37 9.28 2.81 -7.72
C THR A 37 9.79 1.51 -7.12
N SER A 38 9.65 1.33 -5.81
CA SER A 38 9.93 0.07 -5.13
C SER A 38 9.18 -0.01 -3.80
N ILE A 39 9.10 -1.21 -3.24
CA ILE A 39 8.58 -1.46 -1.91
C ILE A 39 9.70 -2.03 -1.06
N LYS A 40 9.82 -1.57 0.18
CA LYS A 40 10.74 -2.17 1.17
C LYS A 40 9.99 -2.66 2.39
N ILE A 41 10.54 -3.69 3.04
CA ILE A 41 10.11 -4.15 4.36
C ILE A 41 11.35 -4.18 5.25
N ASN A 42 11.31 -3.42 6.35
CA ASN A 42 12.45 -3.26 7.25
C ASN A 42 13.75 -2.87 6.51
N GLY A 43 13.65 -1.89 5.60
CA GLY A 43 14.76 -1.44 4.74
C GLY A 43 15.14 -2.38 3.58
N ASN A 44 14.64 -3.61 3.52
CA ASN A 44 14.96 -4.57 2.47
C ASN A 44 13.98 -4.48 1.29
N VAL A 45 14.50 -4.38 0.07
CA VAL A 45 13.67 -4.32 -1.15
C VAL A 45 12.88 -5.63 -1.33
N VAL A 46 11.59 -5.50 -1.56
CA VAL A 46 10.71 -6.61 -1.92
C VAL A 46 10.87 -6.89 -3.42
N PRO A 47 11.22 -8.12 -3.84
CA PRO A 47 11.39 -8.44 -5.26
C PRO A 47 10.03 -8.53 -5.95
N ILE A 48 9.67 -7.47 -6.68
CA ILE A 48 8.43 -7.36 -7.47
C ILE A 48 8.76 -7.01 -8.92
N ASN A 49 7.81 -7.26 -9.83
CA ASN A 49 7.91 -6.73 -11.17
C ASN A 49 7.63 -5.22 -11.17
N THR A 50 8.69 -4.40 -11.30
CA THR A 50 8.57 -2.94 -11.25
C THR A 50 7.82 -2.35 -12.43
N THR A 51 7.62 -3.08 -13.53
CA THR A 51 6.83 -2.59 -14.66
C THR A 51 5.35 -2.37 -14.27
N LEU A 52 4.84 -3.12 -13.29
CA LEU A 52 3.50 -2.96 -12.75
C LEU A 52 3.31 -1.62 -12.01
N LEU A 53 4.40 -1.03 -11.53
CA LEU A 53 4.36 0.26 -10.81
C LEU A 53 4.25 1.46 -11.76
N ASN A 54 4.48 1.26 -13.05
CA ASN A 54 4.36 2.31 -14.06
C ASN A 54 2.96 2.30 -14.68
N ILE A 55 2.44 3.47 -15.00
CA ILE A 55 1.21 3.61 -15.77
C ILE A 55 1.54 3.44 -17.25
N THR A 56 0.94 2.44 -17.92
CA THR A 56 1.10 2.21 -19.35
C THR A 56 0.29 3.21 -20.17
N LYS A 57 0.51 3.24 -21.49
CA LYS A 57 -0.29 4.08 -22.41
C LYS A 57 -1.77 3.72 -22.39
N ASP A 58 -2.08 2.46 -22.13
CA ASP A 58 -3.46 1.94 -22.01
C ASP A 58 -4.01 2.08 -20.58
N GLY A 59 -3.32 2.85 -19.72
CA GLY A 59 -3.76 3.17 -18.37
C GLY A 59 -3.69 2.03 -17.36
N LYS A 60 -2.90 0.98 -17.64
CA LYS A 60 -2.67 -0.15 -16.72
C LYS A 60 -1.49 0.13 -15.79
N GLY A 61 -1.51 -0.44 -14.60
CA GLY A 61 -0.46 -0.32 -13.59
C GLY A 61 -0.58 0.93 -12.72
N GLY A 62 0.52 1.29 -12.07
CA GLY A 62 0.59 2.47 -11.22
C GLY A 62 0.05 2.28 -9.81
N THR A 63 0.14 3.37 -9.05
CA THR A 63 -0.33 3.45 -7.66
C THR A 63 -1.30 4.61 -7.52
N LYS A 64 -2.52 4.33 -7.04
CA LYS A 64 -3.52 5.37 -6.71
C LYS A 64 -3.86 5.38 -5.24
N ILE A 65 -4.39 6.51 -4.78
CA ILE A 65 -4.95 6.66 -3.43
C ILE A 65 -6.48 6.59 -3.51
N SER A 66 -7.10 5.81 -2.63
CA SER A 66 -8.54 5.60 -2.59
C SER A 66 -9.06 5.74 -1.17
N THR A 67 -10.15 6.49 -1.02
CA THR A 67 -10.93 6.60 0.23
C THR A 67 -12.14 5.67 0.24
N VAL A 68 -12.48 5.08 -0.91
CA VAL A 68 -13.61 4.13 -1.05
C VAL A 68 -13.18 2.71 -0.72
N ASP A 69 -11.91 2.39 -0.98
CA ASP A 69 -11.32 1.10 -0.62
C ASP A 69 -10.83 1.13 0.83
N PRO A 70 -11.39 0.30 1.73
CA PRO A 70 -11.03 0.38 3.16
C PRO A 70 -9.58 -0.05 3.42
N TYR A 71 -9.04 -0.95 2.60
CA TYR A 71 -7.72 -1.52 2.76
C TYR A 71 -6.97 -1.49 1.44
N THR A 72 -5.63 -1.46 1.53
CA THR A 72 -4.79 -1.46 0.34
C THR A 72 -4.97 -2.76 -0.44
N LYS A 73 -5.31 -2.62 -1.72
CA LYS A 73 -5.37 -3.73 -2.68
C LYS A 73 -4.09 -3.76 -3.49
N LEU A 74 -3.57 -4.96 -3.68
CA LEU A 74 -2.37 -5.20 -4.46
C LEU A 74 -2.67 -6.22 -5.55
N GLU A 75 -2.15 -5.98 -6.76
CA GLU A 75 -2.06 -7.02 -7.78
C GLU A 75 -1.41 -8.28 -7.19
N THR A 76 -1.89 -9.47 -7.59
CA THR A 76 -1.56 -10.75 -6.95
C THR A 76 -0.06 -11.01 -6.82
N SER A 77 0.75 -10.71 -7.84
CA SER A 77 2.20 -10.89 -7.77
C SER A 77 2.86 -9.97 -6.73
N ILE A 78 2.42 -8.71 -6.64
CA ILE A 78 2.87 -7.75 -5.62
C ILE A 78 2.40 -8.20 -4.23
N TYR A 79 1.14 -8.61 -4.11
CA TYR A 79 0.56 -9.12 -2.86
C TYR A 79 1.36 -10.30 -2.31
N ASN A 80 1.64 -11.30 -3.16
CA ASN A 80 2.37 -12.50 -2.77
C ASN A 80 3.81 -12.18 -2.36
N ALA A 81 4.48 -11.28 -3.08
CA ALA A 81 5.85 -10.87 -2.74
C ALA A 81 5.89 -10.11 -1.41
N LEU A 82 4.97 -9.15 -1.20
CA LEU A 82 4.88 -8.35 0.01
C LEU A 82 4.55 -9.22 1.23
N THR A 83 3.51 -10.05 1.16
CA THR A 83 3.13 -10.94 2.27
C THR A 83 4.24 -11.94 2.61
N LYS A 84 4.90 -12.53 1.61
CA LYS A 84 6.04 -13.42 1.81
C LYS A 84 7.19 -12.72 2.53
N ALA A 85 7.56 -11.50 2.09
CA ALA A 85 8.63 -10.73 2.70
C ALA A 85 8.28 -10.25 4.13
N PHE A 86 7.01 -9.90 4.38
CA PHE A 86 6.51 -9.52 5.70
C PHE A 86 6.57 -10.68 6.68
N VAL A 87 6.04 -11.85 6.30
CA VAL A 87 6.09 -13.07 7.12
C VAL A 87 7.53 -13.50 7.39
N LYS A 88 8.43 -13.39 6.39
CA LYS A 88 9.85 -13.68 6.58
C LYS A 88 10.50 -12.75 7.62
N SER A 89 10.13 -11.46 7.62
CA SER A 89 10.65 -10.49 8.59
C SER A 89 10.15 -10.73 10.02
N LEU A 90 9.07 -11.49 10.18
CA LEU A 90 8.50 -11.94 11.46
C LEU A 90 8.63 -13.45 11.67
N ALA A 91 9.64 -14.11 11.12
CA ALA A 91 9.76 -15.58 11.11
C ALA A 91 9.70 -16.25 12.50
N LYS A 92 10.02 -15.52 13.58
CA LYS A 92 9.96 -16.01 14.97
C LYS A 92 8.59 -15.83 15.64
N VAL A 93 7.67 -15.12 15.01
CA VAL A 93 6.32 -14.85 15.53
C VAL A 93 5.33 -15.82 14.88
N PRO A 94 4.66 -16.70 15.63
CA PRO A 94 3.70 -17.64 15.08
C PRO A 94 2.50 -16.92 14.44
N ARG A 95 2.16 -17.32 13.21
CA ARG A 95 0.90 -16.92 12.57
C ARG A 95 -0.27 -17.66 13.21
N VAL A 96 -1.41 -16.99 13.30
CA VAL A 96 -2.69 -17.60 13.69
C VAL A 96 -3.56 -17.83 12.46
N LYS A 97 -4.74 -18.45 12.67
CA LYS A 97 -5.72 -18.67 11.60
C LYS A 97 -6.05 -17.33 10.90
N PRO A 98 -6.01 -17.28 9.56
CA PRO A 98 -6.46 -16.13 8.80
C PRO A 98 -7.90 -15.74 9.11
N VAL A 99 -8.18 -14.43 9.10
CA VAL A 99 -9.53 -13.88 9.26
C VAL A 99 -9.84 -13.06 8.01
N ALA A 100 -10.88 -13.46 7.28
CA ALA A 100 -11.25 -12.79 6.03
C ALA A 100 -11.48 -11.28 6.26
N PRO A 101 -11.05 -10.42 5.32
CA PRO A 101 -10.44 -10.75 4.02
C PRO A 101 -8.92 -11.00 4.06
N PHE A 102 -8.29 -11.03 5.23
CA PHE A 102 -6.83 -11.08 5.37
C PHE A 102 -6.26 -12.49 5.48
N LYS A 103 -5.10 -12.72 4.84
CA LYS A 103 -4.41 -14.03 4.83
C LYS A 103 -3.25 -14.15 5.82
N VAL A 104 -2.78 -13.04 6.39
CA VAL A 104 -1.63 -13.00 7.31
C VAL A 104 -2.07 -12.38 8.63
N CYS A 105 -2.18 -13.20 9.67
CA CYS A 105 -2.64 -12.77 10.99
C CYS A 105 -1.74 -13.33 12.10
N TYR A 106 -1.67 -12.60 13.21
CA TYR A 106 -0.87 -12.92 14.39
C TYR A 106 -1.69 -12.72 15.66
N ASN A 107 -1.28 -13.39 16.74
CA ASN A 107 -1.81 -13.09 18.06
C ASN A 107 -1.25 -11.73 18.53
N ARG A 108 -2.12 -10.84 19.01
CA ARG A 108 -1.76 -9.51 19.50
C ARG A 108 -0.68 -9.55 20.57
N THR A 109 -0.77 -10.52 21.49
CA THR A 109 0.18 -10.68 22.60
C THR A 109 1.57 -11.15 22.16
N SER A 110 1.68 -11.70 20.94
CA SER A 110 2.96 -12.12 20.35
C SER A 110 3.71 -10.99 19.64
N LEU A 111 3.09 -9.81 19.53
CA LEU A 111 3.67 -8.63 18.91
C LEU A 111 4.00 -7.58 19.98
N GLY A 112 5.11 -6.86 19.79
CA GLY A 112 5.42 -5.71 20.63
C GLY A 112 4.38 -4.60 20.48
N SER A 113 4.40 -3.62 21.38
CA SER A 113 3.62 -2.39 21.25
C SER A 113 4.57 -1.20 21.14
N THR A 114 4.29 -0.27 20.23
CA THR A 114 5.10 0.92 19.99
C THR A 114 4.20 2.16 19.93
N ARG A 115 4.81 3.35 19.93
CA ARG A 115 4.08 4.61 19.75
C ARG A 115 3.32 4.69 18.42
N VAL A 116 3.75 3.94 17.41
CA VAL A 116 3.17 3.92 16.06
C VAL A 116 2.44 2.61 15.76
N GLY A 117 1.86 2.00 16.81
CA GLY A 117 1.04 0.78 16.73
C GLY A 117 1.83 -0.50 17.03
N PRO A 118 1.30 -1.67 16.62
CA PRO A 118 1.95 -2.96 16.80
C PRO A 118 3.39 -2.98 16.31
N GLY A 119 4.27 -3.63 17.06
CA GLY A 119 5.70 -3.79 16.78
C GLY A 119 5.93 -4.79 15.65
N VAL A 120 5.61 -4.37 14.43
CA VAL A 120 5.82 -5.11 13.19
C VAL A 120 6.82 -4.38 12.28
N PRO A 121 7.44 -5.08 11.30
CA PRO A 121 8.33 -4.46 10.32
C PRO A 121 7.64 -3.32 9.57
N PRO A 122 8.28 -2.13 9.45
CA PRO A 122 7.73 -1.05 8.65
C PRO A 122 7.72 -1.45 7.17
N ILE A 123 6.68 -1.03 6.46
CA ILE A 123 6.57 -1.15 5.00
C ILE A 123 6.83 0.23 4.42
N GLU A 124 7.70 0.33 3.42
CA GLU A 124 8.03 1.61 2.78
C GLU A 124 7.65 1.58 1.31
N LEU A 125 6.86 2.56 0.87
CA LEU A 125 6.64 2.84 -0.55
C LEU A 125 7.68 3.87 -0.98
N VAL A 126 8.65 3.45 -1.79
CA VAL A 126 9.70 4.34 -2.28
C VAL A 126 9.13 5.19 -3.42
N LEU A 127 9.06 6.50 -3.19
CA LEU A 127 8.49 7.46 -4.12
C LEU A 127 9.58 7.98 -5.05
N GLY A 128 9.34 7.88 -6.35
CA GLY A 128 10.23 8.39 -7.38
C GLY A 128 10.10 9.90 -7.51
N ASN A 129 11.18 10.62 -7.23
CA ASN A 129 11.30 12.05 -7.52
C ASN A 129 12.63 12.29 -8.26
N LYS A 130 12.62 13.23 -9.22
CA LYS A 130 13.77 13.57 -10.08
C LYS A 130 15.01 13.96 -9.27
N ASN A 131 14.84 14.47 -8.05
CA ASN A 131 15.91 15.09 -7.27
C ASN A 131 16.19 14.44 -5.90
N ALA A 132 15.37 13.48 -5.45
CA ALA A 132 15.56 12.78 -4.19
C ALA A 132 14.74 11.49 -4.16
N THR A 133 15.23 10.46 -3.47
CA THR A 133 14.42 9.27 -3.15
C THR A 133 13.87 9.44 -1.74
N THR A 134 12.55 9.49 -1.62
CA THR A 134 11.87 9.55 -0.32
C THR A 134 10.93 8.37 -0.17
N SER A 135 10.60 7.98 1.05
CA SER A 135 9.70 6.86 1.33
C SER A 135 8.45 7.36 2.04
N TRP A 136 7.27 6.86 1.63
CA TRP A 136 6.11 6.83 2.51
C TRP A 136 6.19 5.57 3.37
N THR A 137 6.46 5.74 4.66
CA THR A 137 6.51 4.64 5.62
C THR A 137 5.13 4.35 6.21
N ILE A 138 4.70 3.11 6.09
CA ILE A 138 3.48 2.55 6.68
C ILE A 138 3.89 1.79 7.95
N TRP A 139 3.52 2.34 9.10
CA TRP A 139 3.84 1.79 10.41
C TRP A 139 2.82 0.75 10.87
N GLY A 140 3.05 0.13 12.03
CA GLY A 140 2.16 -0.89 12.60
C GLY A 140 0.70 -0.46 12.67
N VAL A 141 0.44 0.80 13.04
CA VAL A 141 -0.92 1.36 13.13
C VAL A 141 -1.65 1.38 11.78
N ASN A 142 -0.92 1.64 10.68
CA ASN A 142 -1.49 1.68 9.32
C ASN A 142 -1.31 0.37 8.54
N SER A 143 -0.49 -0.57 9.01
CA SER A 143 -0.25 -1.86 8.35
C SER A 143 -1.01 -3.01 8.99
N MET A 144 -1.40 -2.91 10.26
CA MET A 144 -2.10 -3.97 10.99
C MET A 144 -3.53 -3.56 11.34
N VAL A 145 -4.47 -4.48 11.20
CA VAL A 145 -5.89 -4.33 11.47
C VAL A 145 -6.28 -5.24 12.63
N ALA A 146 -6.93 -4.68 13.65
CA ALA A 146 -7.47 -5.47 14.76
C ALA A 146 -8.78 -6.15 14.33
N MET A 147 -8.78 -7.48 14.31
CA MET A 147 -9.98 -8.26 13.98
C MET A 147 -10.83 -8.53 15.22
N ASN A 148 -10.20 -8.58 16.38
CA ASN A 148 -10.79 -8.66 17.72
C ASN A 148 -9.70 -8.31 18.75
N ASN A 149 -9.94 -8.60 20.03
CA ASN A 149 -8.99 -8.32 21.10
C ASN A 149 -7.66 -9.08 20.98
N ASP A 150 -7.67 -10.25 20.33
CA ASP A 150 -6.56 -11.19 20.32
C ASP A 150 -5.84 -11.28 18.97
N VAL A 151 -6.48 -10.85 17.88
CA VAL A 151 -5.98 -11.07 16.51
C VAL A 151 -5.73 -9.76 15.79
N LEU A 152 -4.50 -9.62 15.28
CA LEU A 152 -4.08 -8.56 14.36
C LEU A 152 -3.75 -9.17 13.00
N CYS A 153 -4.26 -8.60 11.92
CA CYS A 153 -3.99 -9.04 10.55
C CYS A 153 -3.29 -7.96 9.74
N LEU A 154 -2.42 -8.36 8.80
CA LEU A 154 -1.81 -7.47 7.83
C LEU A 154 -2.91 -6.90 6.91
N GLY A 155 -3.12 -5.59 6.98
CA GLY A 155 -4.20 -4.82 6.34
C GLY A 155 -4.06 -4.62 4.84
N PHE A 156 -3.63 -5.65 4.12
CA PHE A 156 -3.48 -5.68 2.67
C PHE A 156 -4.28 -6.85 2.11
N VAL A 157 -4.96 -6.63 0.99
CA VAL A 157 -5.78 -7.64 0.33
C VAL A 157 -5.27 -7.97 -1.06
N ASP A 158 -5.47 -9.22 -1.45
CA ASP A 158 -5.17 -9.73 -2.78
C ASP A 158 -6.23 -9.21 -3.73
N GLY A 159 -5.85 -8.23 -4.53
CA GLY A 159 -6.66 -7.66 -5.58
C GLY A 159 -6.29 -8.27 -6.92
N GLY A 160 -6.14 -9.61 -7.00
CA GLY A 160 -6.12 -10.44 -8.21
C GLY A 160 -5.18 -10.01 -9.37
N VAL A 161 -5.39 -10.58 -10.57
CA VAL A 161 -4.54 -10.36 -11.76
C VAL A 161 -5.08 -9.32 -12.75
N GLU A 162 -6.40 -9.13 -12.78
CA GLU A 162 -7.09 -8.21 -13.69
C GLU A 162 -8.28 -7.57 -12.96
N PHE A 163 -8.19 -6.26 -12.69
CA PHE A 163 -9.29 -5.48 -12.10
C PHE A 163 -9.53 -4.38 -13.09
N GLU A 164 -10.69 -4.30 -13.74
CA GLU A 164 -11.00 -3.11 -14.52
C GLU A 164 -11.44 -2.01 -13.55
N PRO A 165 -10.75 -0.86 -13.49
CA PRO A 165 -9.54 -0.47 -14.22
C PRO A 165 -8.24 -0.90 -13.52
N THR A 166 -7.28 -1.41 -14.30
CA THR A 166 -6.14 -2.22 -13.83
C THR A 166 -5.07 -1.39 -13.14
N THR A 167 -5.33 -0.91 -11.92
CA THR A 167 -4.31 -0.26 -11.06
C THR A 167 -3.61 -1.31 -10.20
N SER A 168 -2.27 -1.33 -10.21
CA SER A 168 -1.52 -2.37 -9.50
C SER A 168 -1.47 -2.20 -7.99
N ILE A 169 -1.50 -0.96 -7.50
CA ILE A 169 -1.57 -0.64 -6.07
C ILE A 169 -2.66 0.39 -5.84
N VAL A 170 -3.65 0.04 -5.03
CA VAL A 170 -4.68 0.97 -4.56
C VAL A 170 -4.50 1.15 -3.07
N ILE A 171 -3.92 2.28 -2.66
CA ILE A 171 -3.71 2.62 -1.24
C ILE A 171 -5.08 2.94 -0.63
N GLY A 172 -5.51 2.14 0.32
CA GLY A 172 -6.83 2.25 0.95
C GLY A 172 -6.87 3.19 2.16
N ALA A 173 -8.09 3.43 2.66
CA ALA A 173 -8.39 4.34 3.75
C ALA A 173 -7.58 4.04 5.03
N HIS A 174 -7.49 2.77 5.45
CA HIS A 174 -6.74 2.37 6.65
C HIS A 174 -5.25 2.79 6.60
N GLN A 175 -4.66 2.81 5.40
CA GLN A 175 -3.25 3.18 5.23
C GLN A 175 -3.01 4.69 5.25
N ILE A 176 -4.05 5.51 5.06
CA ILE A 176 -3.96 6.97 5.07
C ILE A 176 -4.50 7.60 6.36
N GLU A 177 -5.13 6.82 7.23
CA GLU A 177 -5.54 7.26 8.56
C GLU A 177 -4.36 7.86 9.34
N ASP A 178 -4.63 8.93 10.08
CA ASP A 178 -3.63 9.72 10.83
C ASP A 178 -2.48 10.29 9.99
N ASN A 179 -2.63 10.37 8.66
CA ASN A 179 -1.70 11.03 7.75
C ASN A 179 -2.35 12.26 7.08
N LEU A 180 -1.67 13.42 7.15
CA LEU A 180 -2.11 14.61 6.42
C LEU A 180 -1.62 14.54 4.97
N LEU A 181 -2.56 14.36 4.04
CA LEU A 181 -2.30 14.43 2.62
C LEU A 181 -2.75 15.80 2.09
N ALA A 182 -1.85 16.48 1.37
CA ALA A 182 -2.12 17.77 0.75
C ALA A 182 -1.77 17.69 -0.75
N ILE A 183 -2.60 18.35 -1.56
CA ILE A 183 -2.50 18.41 -3.02
C ILE A 183 -2.15 19.85 -3.42
#